data_AF-A0A0N5A935-F1
#
_entry.id   AF-A0A0N5A935-F1
#
_cell.length_a   1.000
_cell.length_b   1.000
_cell.length_c   1.000
_cell.angle_alpha   90.00
_cell.angle_beta   90.00
_cell.angle_gamma   90.00
#
_symmetry.space_group_name_H-M   'P 1'
#
loop_
_entity.id
_entity.type
_entity.pdbx_description
1 polymer ?
#
loop_
_entity_poly.entity_id
_entity_poly.type
_entity_poly.pdbx_seq_one_letter_code
_entity_poly.pdbx_strand_id
1 'polypeptide(L)'
;MILYGLNYSKLLYFPKKCVFIRSFFGKKKPPIQPPPALKQVKPPPGVKGHFKYERYWSDNPKLVPQIGDQANTLKNFLFGGIREHYEIYPFFFLGFVYVVVTSIFLYCTFHTIEVRSPKARSWKVIRDKYWKFHTVIYDIFGTTHERFPLMEQLLDEIEEAAEKRRLEDEEREEAMRQYLPVERKRFAFWR
;
A
#
# COMPACT_ATOMS: atom_id res chain seq x y z
N MET A 1 40.32 59.90 0.56
CA MET A 1 41.17 58.87 1.17
C MET A 1 40.28 57.97 2.02
N ILE A 2 40.10 56.71 1.57
CA ILE A 2 39.65 55.52 2.34
C ILE A 2 38.16 55.55 2.77
N LEU A 3 37.23 54.95 1.99
CA LEU A 3 36.83 53.53 1.91
C LEU A 3 36.01 53.02 3.11
N TYR A 4 34.91 52.30 2.79
CA TYR A 4 34.12 51.27 3.49
C TYR A 4 32.63 51.57 3.21
N GLY A 5 31.95 50.99 2.22
CA GLY A 5 32.06 49.62 1.70
C GLY A 5 31.09 48.66 2.41
N LEU A 6 29.87 49.09 2.74
CA LEU A 6 28.84 48.21 3.30
C LEU A 6 28.24 47.34 2.18
N ASN A 7 28.63 46.08 2.25
CA ASN A 7 28.41 45.01 1.29
C ASN A 7 26.99 44.44 1.45
N TYR A 8 26.02 44.92 0.66
CA TYR A 8 24.66 44.39 0.60
C TYR A 8 24.59 43.18 -0.37
N SER A 9 25.26 42.07 -0.04
CA SER A 9 25.24 40.84 -0.84
C SER A 9 24.48 39.66 -0.19
N LYS A 10 23.67 39.92 0.84
CA LYS A 10 22.79 38.92 1.46
C LYS A 10 21.31 39.22 1.24
N LEU A 11 20.89 39.42 -0.01
CA LEU A 11 19.48 39.33 -0.38
C LEU A 11 19.12 37.88 -0.72
N LEU A 12 18.70 37.15 0.32
CA LEU A 12 17.65 36.13 0.30
C LEU A 12 17.68 35.14 -0.88
N TYR A 13 18.59 34.18 -0.82
CA TYR A 13 18.36 32.86 -1.42
C TYR A 13 17.23 32.17 -0.65
N PHE A 14 15.98 32.40 -1.05
CA PHE A 14 14.85 31.59 -0.59
C PHE A 14 14.95 30.21 -1.25
N PRO A 15 15.17 29.11 -0.50
CA PRO A 15 15.24 27.79 -1.07
C PRO A 15 13.87 27.41 -1.65
N LYS A 16 13.82 27.05 -2.94
CA LYS A 16 12.62 26.60 -3.67
C LYS A 16 11.86 25.45 -2.99
N LYS A 17 12.49 24.76 -2.02
CA LYS A 17 11.90 23.66 -1.22
C LYS A 17 10.83 24.13 -0.22
N CYS A 18 10.82 25.39 0.21
CA CYS A 18 9.83 25.89 1.19
C CYS A 18 8.52 26.40 0.57
N VAL A 19 8.45 26.61 -0.75
CA VAL A 19 7.22 27.06 -1.42
C VAL A 19 6.17 25.94 -1.48
N PHE A 20 6.61 24.68 -1.54
CA PHE A 20 5.72 23.51 -1.62
C PHE A 20 4.90 23.28 -0.35
N ILE A 21 5.48 23.53 0.83
CA ILE A 21 4.82 23.35 2.14
C ILE A 21 3.67 24.35 2.32
N ARG A 22 3.81 25.58 1.80
CA ARG A 22 2.75 26.60 1.85
C ARG A 22 1.55 26.27 0.96
N SER A 23 1.76 25.47 -0.10
CA SER A 23 0.69 25.03 -1.02
C SER A 23 -0.19 23.93 -0.41
N PHE A 24 0.40 22.98 0.30
CA PHE A 24 -0.33 21.84 0.89
C PHE A 24 -1.03 22.17 2.22
N PHE A 25 -0.47 23.06 3.03
CA PHE A 25 -1.04 23.43 4.34
C PHE A 25 -1.77 24.78 4.36
N GLY A 26 -1.91 25.43 3.20
CA GLY A 26 -2.73 26.63 3.08
C GLY A 26 -4.20 26.30 3.33
N LYS A 27 -4.82 26.90 4.34
CA LYS A 27 -6.27 26.82 4.55
C LYS A 27 -6.97 27.36 3.30
N LYS A 28 -7.52 26.46 2.47
CA LYS A 28 -8.38 26.87 1.34
C LYS A 28 -9.58 27.61 1.93
N LYS A 29 -9.93 28.76 1.34
CA LYS A 29 -11.16 29.46 1.74
C LYS A 29 -12.34 28.51 1.50
N PRO A 30 -13.29 28.39 2.44
CA PRO A 30 -14.47 27.58 2.22
C PRO A 30 -15.24 28.11 1.01
N PRO A 31 -15.85 27.23 0.20
CA PRO A 31 -16.64 27.65 -0.94
C PRO A 31 -17.82 28.52 -0.47
N ILE A 32 -18.13 29.58 -1.20
CA ILE A 32 -19.16 30.56 -0.85
C ILE A 32 -20.44 30.21 -1.60
N GLN A 33 -21.60 30.27 -0.94
CA GLN A 33 -22.89 30.18 -1.64
C GLN A 33 -23.14 31.50 -2.40
N PRO A 34 -23.40 31.45 -3.72
CA PRO A 34 -23.63 32.68 -4.47
C PRO A 34 -24.95 33.34 -4.04
N PRO A 35 -25.06 34.67 -4.21
CA PRO A 35 -26.29 35.38 -3.92
C PRO A 35 -27.42 34.90 -4.84
N PRO A 36 -28.68 34.98 -4.38
CA PRO A 36 -29.85 34.62 -5.18
C PRO A 36 -29.93 35.46 -6.47
N ALA A 37 -30.65 34.95 -7.47
CA ALA A 37 -30.80 35.63 -8.74
C ALA A 37 -31.41 37.03 -8.55
N LEU A 38 -30.81 38.04 -9.21
CA LEU A 38 -31.24 39.44 -9.09
C LEU A 38 -32.70 39.67 -9.50
N LYS A 39 -33.23 38.84 -10.40
CA LYS A 39 -34.62 38.90 -10.86
C LYS A 39 -35.27 37.54 -10.61
N GLN A 40 -36.31 37.54 -9.77
CA GLN A 40 -37.17 36.39 -9.57
C GLN A 40 -38.42 36.55 -10.45
N VAL A 41 -38.72 35.53 -11.24
CA VAL A 41 -39.94 35.50 -12.03
C VAL A 41 -41.10 35.15 -11.09
N LYS A 42 -42.11 36.03 -11.03
CA LYS A 42 -43.32 35.77 -10.26
C LYS A 42 -44.20 34.75 -11.00
N PRO A 43 -44.94 33.89 -10.29
CA PRO A 43 -45.93 33.02 -10.93
C PRO A 43 -46.93 33.85 -11.76
N PRO A 44 -47.45 33.30 -12.88
CA PRO A 44 -48.54 33.92 -13.62
C PRO A 44 -49.76 34.18 -12.72
N PRO A 45 -50.49 35.29 -12.93
CA PRO A 45 -51.67 35.59 -12.13
C PRO A 45 -52.73 34.50 -12.33
N GLY A 46 -53.14 33.84 -11.24
CA GLY A 46 -54.16 32.78 -11.24
C GLY A 46 -53.63 31.37 -10.92
N VAL A 47 -52.31 31.15 -10.91
CA VAL A 47 -51.71 29.86 -10.54
C VAL A 47 -51.05 29.96 -9.17
N LYS A 48 -51.51 29.14 -8.21
CA LYS A 48 -50.83 28.98 -6.92
C LYS A 48 -49.65 28.03 -7.12
N GLY A 49 -48.42 28.54 -7.00
CA GLY A 49 -47.21 27.73 -7.14
C GLY A 49 -45.97 28.45 -6.61
N HIS A 50 -44.96 27.68 -6.23
CA HIS A 50 -43.66 28.19 -5.80
C HIS A 50 -42.69 28.17 -6.99
N PHE A 51 -42.42 29.34 -7.59
CA PHE A 51 -41.36 29.49 -8.58
C PHE A 51 -40.11 30.06 -7.90
N LYS A 52 -39.13 29.18 -7.63
CA LYS A 52 -37.81 29.58 -7.13
C LYS A 52 -36.80 29.47 -8.26
N TYR A 53 -36.60 30.58 -8.98
CA TYR A 53 -35.54 30.67 -9.97
C TYR A 53 -34.21 30.95 -9.26
N GLU A 54 -33.41 29.91 -9.07
CA GLU A 54 -32.02 30.04 -8.66
C GLU A 54 -31.10 30.08 -9.89
N ARG A 55 -30.01 30.82 -9.78
CA ARG A 55 -28.98 30.85 -10.83
C ARG A 55 -28.31 29.49 -10.88
N TYR A 56 -28.19 28.85 -12.04
CA TYR A 56 -27.26 27.72 -12.21
C TYR A 56 -25.83 28.27 -12.24
N TRP A 57 -24.94 27.81 -11.37
CA TRP A 57 -23.53 28.19 -11.38
C TRP A 57 -22.68 26.95 -11.64
N SER A 58 -22.02 26.93 -12.80
CA SER A 58 -21.18 25.83 -13.25
C SER A 58 -19.76 25.92 -12.67
N ASP A 59 -19.18 24.76 -12.33
CA ASP A 59 -17.76 24.42 -12.13
C ASP A 59 -16.80 25.55 -11.72
N ASN A 60 -17.22 26.38 -10.76
CA ASN A 60 -16.35 27.37 -10.16
C ASN A 60 -15.86 26.84 -8.81
N PRO A 61 -14.54 26.59 -8.64
CA PRO A 61 -14.00 26.04 -7.39
C PRO A 61 -14.14 26.99 -6.18
N LYS A 62 -14.57 28.24 -6.41
CA LYS A 62 -14.85 29.22 -5.35
C LYS A 62 -16.28 29.12 -4.80
N LEU A 63 -17.18 28.47 -5.52
CA LEU A 63 -18.61 28.38 -5.18
C LEU A 63 -18.96 26.97 -4.69
N VAL A 64 -19.96 26.86 -3.82
CA VAL A 64 -20.46 25.56 -3.35
C VAL A 64 -21.14 24.85 -4.52
N PRO A 65 -20.80 23.62 -4.90
CA PRO A 65 -21.44 22.96 -6.03
C PRO A 65 -22.94 22.72 -5.80
N GLN A 66 -23.74 22.89 -6.86
CA GLN A 66 -25.21 22.86 -6.79
C GLN A 66 -25.78 21.46 -6.66
N ILE A 67 -25.34 20.57 -7.55
CA ILE A 67 -25.38 19.15 -7.31
C ILE A 67 -24.26 18.97 -6.30
N GLY A 68 -24.60 18.77 -5.02
CA GLY A 68 -23.58 18.76 -3.97
C GLY A 68 -22.42 17.87 -4.39
N ASP A 69 -21.20 18.18 -3.91
CA ASP A 69 -20.00 17.30 -4.01
C ASP A 69 -20.28 15.83 -3.64
N GLN A 70 -21.44 15.62 -3.04
CA GLN A 70 -22.10 14.40 -2.69
C GLN A 70 -22.42 13.44 -3.85
N ALA A 71 -22.69 13.89 -5.08
CA ALA A 71 -23.16 12.96 -6.12
C ALA A 71 -22.06 12.12 -6.79
N ASN A 72 -20.85 12.68 -6.96
CA ASN A 72 -19.80 12.07 -7.79
C ASN A 72 -18.66 11.43 -6.99
N THR A 73 -18.77 11.33 -5.67
CA THR A 73 -17.73 10.72 -4.84
C THR A 73 -18.03 9.24 -4.65
N LEU A 74 -17.03 8.38 -4.89
CA LEU A 74 -17.13 6.93 -4.64
C LEU A 74 -17.62 6.59 -3.23
N LYS A 75 -17.27 7.42 -2.24
CA LYS A 75 -17.80 7.35 -0.87
C LYS A 75 -19.32 7.45 -0.81
N ASN A 76 -19.94 8.33 -1.57
CA ASN A 76 -21.40 8.51 -1.55
C ASN A 76 -22.09 7.53 -2.50
N PHE A 77 -21.40 7.02 -3.52
CA PHE A 77 -21.90 5.87 -4.26
C PHE A 77 -21.99 4.62 -3.37
N LEU A 78 -20.93 4.35 -2.60
CA LEU A 78 -20.90 3.17 -1.73
C LEU A 78 -21.66 3.35 -0.41
N PHE A 79 -21.63 4.54 0.17
CA PHE A 79 -22.17 4.79 1.51
C PHE A 79 -23.22 5.92 1.58
N GLY A 80 -23.63 6.48 0.44
CA GLY A 80 -24.72 7.44 0.40
C GLY A 80 -26.05 6.73 0.60
N GLY A 81 -26.94 7.35 1.37
CA GLY A 81 -28.28 6.79 1.57
C GLY A 81 -28.37 5.59 2.53
N ILE A 82 -27.29 5.24 3.26
CA ILE A 82 -27.31 4.07 4.17
C ILE A 82 -28.44 4.19 5.22
N ARG A 83 -28.77 5.41 5.66
CA ARG A 83 -29.84 5.64 6.63
C ARG A 83 -31.24 5.50 6.03
N GLU A 84 -31.36 5.71 4.73
CA GLU A 84 -32.62 5.68 3.99
C GLU A 84 -32.93 4.26 3.47
N HIS A 85 -31.89 3.47 3.13
CA HIS A 85 -32.03 2.16 2.51
C HIS A 85 -31.63 1.02 3.47
N TYR A 86 -32.57 0.63 4.34
CA TYR A 86 -32.36 -0.45 5.32
C TYR A 86 -32.11 -1.83 4.69
N GLU A 87 -32.56 -2.04 3.45
CA GLU A 87 -32.38 -3.29 2.70
C GLU A 87 -30.91 -3.58 2.37
N ILE A 88 -30.02 -2.58 2.47
CA ILE A 88 -28.60 -2.72 2.12
C ILE A 88 -27.77 -3.24 3.31
N TYR A 89 -28.26 -3.12 4.55
CA TYR A 89 -27.52 -3.56 5.74
C TYR A 89 -27.08 -5.03 5.71
N PRO A 90 -27.92 -6.00 5.29
CA PRO A 90 -27.50 -7.40 5.19
C PRO A 90 -26.35 -7.61 4.21
N PHE A 91 -26.28 -6.85 3.11
CA PHE A 91 -25.18 -6.92 2.16
C PHE A 91 -23.87 -6.41 2.74
N PHE A 92 -23.91 -5.31 3.50
CA PHE A 92 -22.73 -4.82 4.21
C PHE A 92 -22.26 -5.79 5.29
N PHE A 93 -23.19 -6.39 6.03
CA PHE A 93 -22.86 -7.40 7.03
C PHE A 93 -22.20 -8.62 6.38
N LEU A 94 -22.77 -9.14 5.28
CA LEU A 94 -22.22 -10.27 4.56
C LEU A 94 -20.84 -9.94 3.95
N GLY A 95 -20.68 -8.74 3.38
CA GLY A 95 -19.40 -8.26 2.86
C GLY A 95 -18.34 -8.14 3.96
N PHE A 96 -18.73 -7.66 5.15
CA PHE A 96 -17.83 -7.60 6.30
C PHE A 96 -17.40 -8.99 6.77
N VAL A 97 -18.36 -9.92 6.94
CA VAL A 97 -18.06 -11.32 7.30
C VAL A 97 -17.12 -11.95 6.27
N TYR A 98 -17.37 -11.72 4.98
CA TYR A 98 -16.51 -12.21 3.90
C TYR A 98 -15.08 -11.68 3.99
N VAL A 99 -14.92 -10.36 4.22
CA VAL A 99 -13.58 -9.75 4.40
C VAL A 99 -12.89 -10.33 5.63
N VAL A 100 -13.59 -10.53 6.74
CA VAL A 100 -13.01 -11.12 7.97
C VAL A 100 -12.55 -12.55 7.72
N VAL A 101 -13.41 -13.41 7.15
CA VAL A 101 -13.07 -14.81 6.86
C VAL A 101 -11.90 -14.90 5.88
N THR A 102 -11.92 -14.10 4.81
CA THR A 102 -10.83 -14.05 3.84
C THR A 102 -9.54 -13.52 4.47
N SER A 103 -9.61 -12.54 5.36
CA SER A 103 -8.43 -12.01 6.06
C SER A 103 -7.83 -13.05 7.00
N ILE A 104 -8.65 -13.81 7.73
CA ILE A 104 -8.19 -14.92 8.57
C ILE A 104 -7.54 -16.00 7.69
N PHE A 105 -8.17 -16.36 6.57
CA PHE A 105 -7.62 -17.34 5.64
C PHE A 105 -6.28 -16.90 5.06
N LEU A 106 -6.16 -15.63 4.63
CA LEU A 106 -4.89 -15.05 4.17
C LEU A 106 -3.84 -15.05 5.29
N TYR A 107 -4.22 -14.69 6.50
CA TYR A 107 -3.32 -14.73 7.65
C TYR A 107 -2.77 -16.14 7.88
N CYS A 108 -3.64 -17.16 7.89
CA CYS A 108 -3.23 -18.55 8.02
C CYS A 108 -2.32 -19.00 6.88
N THR A 109 -2.63 -18.66 5.62
CA THR A 109 -1.82 -19.08 4.46
C THR A 109 -0.46 -18.40 4.44
N PHE A 110 -0.34 -17.12 4.77
CA PHE A 110 0.96 -16.44 4.89
C PHE A 110 1.80 -16.92 6.09
N HIS A 111 1.16 -17.54 7.07
CA HIS A 111 1.82 -18.20 8.21
C HIS A 111 2.28 -19.62 7.91
N THR A 112 2.14 -20.12 6.68
CA THR A 112 2.77 -21.38 6.25
C THR A 112 4.20 -21.15 5.78
N ILE A 113 5.07 -22.14 5.98
CA ILE A 113 6.50 -22.08 5.60
C ILE A 113 6.67 -21.97 4.07
N GLU A 114 5.76 -22.60 3.31
CA GLU A 114 5.89 -22.78 1.86
C GLU A 114 5.80 -21.48 1.08
N VAL A 115 4.93 -20.57 1.51
CA VAL A 115 4.68 -19.27 0.85
C VAL A 115 5.83 -18.29 1.09
N ARG A 116 6.71 -18.55 2.06
CA ARG A 116 7.83 -17.66 2.36
C ARG A 116 8.96 -17.78 1.33
N SER A 117 9.72 -16.69 1.16
CA SER A 117 10.86 -16.59 0.23
C SER A 117 11.78 -17.82 0.28
N PRO A 118 12.35 -18.27 -0.85
CA PRO A 118 13.24 -19.44 -0.89
C PRO A 118 14.43 -19.33 0.06
N LYS A 119 14.96 -18.12 0.30
CA LYS A 119 16.06 -17.90 1.26
C LYS A 119 15.64 -18.09 2.71
N ALA A 120 14.37 -17.85 3.02
CA ALA A 120 13.79 -18.08 4.33
C ALA A 120 13.39 -19.56 4.54
N ARG A 121 13.60 -20.41 3.53
CA ARG A 121 13.36 -21.86 3.58
C ARG A 121 14.56 -22.68 4.07
N SER A 122 15.70 -22.04 4.35
CA SER A 122 16.86 -22.75 4.88
C SER A 122 16.60 -23.30 6.28
N TRP A 123 17.07 -24.53 6.52
CA TRP A 123 16.87 -25.23 7.80
C TRP A 123 17.36 -24.39 8.99
N LYS A 124 18.54 -23.77 8.87
CA LYS A 124 19.15 -22.89 9.88
C LYS A 124 18.23 -21.74 10.33
N VAL A 125 17.42 -21.19 9.42
CA VAL A 125 16.51 -20.06 9.70
C VAL A 125 15.17 -20.55 10.26
N ILE A 126 14.74 -21.74 9.83
CA ILE A 126 13.44 -22.32 10.17
C ILE A 126 13.48 -23.09 11.50
N ARG A 127 14.62 -23.64 11.90
CA ARG A 127 14.79 -24.52 13.07
C ARG A 127 14.10 -24.01 14.34
N ASP A 128 14.20 -22.73 14.66
CA ASP A 128 13.61 -22.22 15.90
C ASP A 128 12.09 -22.04 15.83
N LYS A 129 11.55 -21.96 14.61
CA LYS A 129 10.21 -21.48 14.31
C LYS A 129 9.32 -22.54 13.64
N TYR A 130 9.87 -23.65 13.13
CA TYR A 130 9.14 -24.60 12.29
C TYR A 130 7.86 -25.12 12.97
N TRP A 131 7.97 -25.51 14.24
CA TRP A 131 6.89 -26.01 15.09
C TRP A 131 5.84 -24.94 15.47
N LYS A 132 6.10 -23.65 15.20
CA LYS A 132 5.16 -22.55 15.46
C LYS A 132 4.29 -22.21 14.26
N PHE A 133 4.59 -22.76 13.09
CA PHE A 133 3.82 -22.48 11.88
C PHE A 133 2.59 -23.38 11.83
N HIS A 134 1.50 -22.82 11.30
CA HIS A 134 0.26 -23.58 11.14
C HIS A 134 0.44 -24.65 10.06
N THR A 135 0.31 -25.91 10.45
CA THR A 135 0.34 -27.06 9.54
C THR A 135 -1.07 -27.44 9.07
N VAL A 136 -2.07 -27.28 9.97
CA VAL A 136 -3.49 -27.57 9.72
C VAL A 136 -4.31 -26.36 10.15
N ILE A 137 -5.37 -26.05 9.40
CA ILE A 137 -6.28 -24.91 9.70
C ILE A 137 -6.99 -25.12 11.06
N TYR A 138 -7.24 -26.37 11.43
CA TYR A 138 -7.92 -26.77 12.66
C TYR A 138 -7.04 -27.70 13.51
N ASP A 139 -6.17 -27.14 14.33
CA ASP A 139 -5.50 -27.86 15.42
C ASP A 139 -5.83 -27.17 16.75
N ILE A 140 -6.99 -27.53 17.32
CA ILE A 140 -7.51 -26.94 18.57
C ILE A 140 -6.62 -27.32 19.77
N PHE A 141 -6.09 -28.54 19.74
CA PHE A 141 -5.33 -29.11 20.85
C PHE A 141 -3.83 -28.82 20.76
N GLY A 142 -3.36 -28.25 19.65
CA GLY A 142 -1.94 -27.89 19.46
C GLY A 142 -1.01 -29.09 19.30
N THR A 143 -1.58 -30.29 19.12
CA THR A 143 -0.83 -31.56 19.04
C THR A 143 0.14 -31.60 17.86
N THR A 144 -0.09 -30.80 16.81
CA THR A 144 0.80 -30.75 15.65
C THR A 144 2.00 -29.81 15.83
N HIS A 145 2.02 -29.02 16.91
CA HIS A 145 3.06 -28.02 17.20
C HIS A 145 4.12 -28.54 18.19
N GLU A 146 4.30 -29.86 18.27
CA GLU A 146 5.33 -30.47 19.10
C GLU A 146 6.68 -30.49 18.41
N ARG A 147 7.75 -30.28 19.18
CA ARG A 147 9.12 -30.40 18.69
C ARG A 147 9.54 -31.87 18.68
N PHE A 148 10.26 -32.27 17.64
CA PHE A 148 10.84 -33.61 17.51
C PHE A 148 12.37 -33.54 17.53
N PRO A 149 13.02 -33.63 18.72
CA PRO A 149 14.45 -33.41 18.85
C PRO A 149 15.31 -34.32 17.99
N LEU A 150 14.89 -35.58 17.84
CA LEU A 150 15.61 -36.56 17.02
C LEU A 150 15.62 -36.18 15.53
N MET A 151 14.50 -35.71 15.02
CA MET A 151 14.38 -35.28 13.63
C MET A 151 15.17 -33.99 13.39
N GLU A 152 15.19 -33.08 14.37
CA GLU A 152 16.00 -31.87 14.30
C GLU A 152 17.50 -32.18 14.22
N GLN A 153 17.98 -33.13 15.03
CA GLN A 153 19.38 -33.59 14.98
C GLN A 153 19.73 -34.19 13.62
N LEU A 154 18.85 -35.05 13.09
CA LEU A 154 19.06 -35.66 11.78
C LEU A 154 19.14 -34.59 10.66
N LEU A 155 18.27 -33.57 10.70
CA LEU A 155 18.28 -32.48 9.72
C LEU A 155 19.52 -31.60 9.85
N ASP A 156 20.02 -31.37 11.07
CA ASP A 156 21.29 -30.67 11.29
C ASP A 156 22.45 -31.43 10.64
N GLU A 157 22.53 -32.75 10.83
CA GLU A 157 23.58 -33.59 10.24
C GLU A 157 23.50 -33.61 8.70
N ILE A 158 22.29 -33.66 8.14
CA ILE A 158 22.07 -33.61 6.69
C ILE A 158 22.53 -32.26 6.13
N GLU A 159 22.19 -31.14 6.78
CA GLU A 159 22.61 -29.81 6.33
C GLU A 159 24.13 -29.65 6.43
N GLU A 160 24.75 -30.11 7.52
CA GLU A 160 26.21 -30.09 7.69
C GLU A 160 26.91 -30.94 6.61
N ALA A 161 26.40 -32.15 6.34
CA ALA A 161 26.92 -33.00 5.28
C ALA A 161 26.75 -32.37 3.89
N ALA A 162 25.62 -31.69 3.65
CA ALA A 162 25.37 -30.99 2.39
C ALA A 162 26.28 -29.78 2.19
N GLU A 163 26.62 -29.05 3.25
CA GLU A 163 27.58 -27.93 3.20
C GLU A 163 28.99 -28.42 2.91
N LYS A 164 29.44 -29.52 3.55
CA LYS A 164 30.75 -30.13 3.26
C LYS A 164 30.88 -30.53 1.78
N ARG A 165 29.85 -31.17 1.21
CA ARG A 165 29.84 -31.54 -0.22
C ARG A 165 29.93 -30.33 -1.14
N ARG A 166 29.22 -29.24 -0.82
CA ARG A 166 29.29 -27.99 -1.61
C ARG A 166 30.68 -27.38 -1.58
N LEU A 167 31.33 -27.34 -0.42
CA LEU A 167 32.71 -26.86 -0.29
C LEU A 167 33.68 -27.71 -1.10
N GLU A 168 33.58 -29.04 -1.03
CA GLU A 168 34.40 -29.94 -1.84
C GLU A 168 34.20 -29.71 -3.35
N ASP A 169 32.97 -29.47 -3.79
CA ASP A 169 32.66 -29.20 -5.20
C ASP A 169 33.19 -27.82 -5.64
N GLU A 170 33.11 -26.81 -4.78
CA GLU A 170 33.72 -25.49 -5.01
C GLU A 170 35.24 -25.58 -5.12
N GLU A 171 35.90 -26.32 -4.24
CA GLU A 171 37.35 -26.58 -4.30
C GLU A 171 37.74 -27.32 -5.59
N ARG A 172 36.95 -28.30 -6.01
CA ARG A 172 37.13 -29.00 -7.30
C ARG A 172 36.97 -28.05 -8.48
N GLU A 173 35.96 -27.18 -8.46
CA GLU A 173 35.76 -26.17 -9.50
C GLU A 173 36.91 -25.18 -9.56
N GLU A 174 37.41 -24.72 -8.42
CA GLU A 174 38.55 -23.79 -8.33
C GLU A 174 39.84 -24.43 -8.83
N ALA A 175 40.12 -25.67 -8.42
CA ALA A 175 41.23 -26.45 -8.96
C ALA A 175 41.10 -26.58 -10.48
N MET A 176 39.92 -26.97 -10.98
CA MET A 176 39.66 -27.03 -12.43
C MET A 176 39.87 -25.67 -13.10
N ARG A 177 39.39 -24.57 -12.52
CA ARG A 177 39.61 -23.20 -13.04
C ARG A 177 41.10 -22.84 -13.07
N GLN A 178 41.90 -23.30 -12.11
CA GLN A 178 43.34 -23.07 -12.06
C GLN A 178 44.09 -23.84 -13.16
N TYR A 179 43.67 -25.08 -13.46
CA TYR A 179 44.28 -25.91 -14.50
C TYR A 179 43.77 -25.63 -15.91
N LEU A 180 42.61 -24.97 -16.06
CA LEU A 180 42.10 -24.58 -17.37
C LEU A 180 42.99 -23.47 -17.97
N PRO A 181 43.62 -23.69 -19.15
CA PRO A 181 44.36 -22.63 -19.82
C PRO A 181 43.43 -21.46 -20.15
N VAL A 182 43.95 -20.23 -20.05
CA VAL A 182 43.25 -18.94 -20.27
C VAL A 182 42.68 -18.77 -21.69
N GLU A 183 42.67 -19.81 -22.53
CA GLU A 183 42.22 -19.76 -23.92
C GLU A 183 40.70 -19.64 -24.07
N ARG A 184 39.88 -20.05 -23.09
CA ARG A 184 38.41 -19.92 -23.18
C ARG A 184 37.89 -18.48 -23.13
N LYS A 185 38.65 -17.52 -22.60
CA LYS A 185 38.25 -16.10 -22.64
C LYS A 185 38.33 -15.49 -24.05
N ARG A 186 39.08 -16.10 -24.96
CA ARG A 186 39.29 -15.59 -26.33
C ARG A 186 38.12 -15.91 -27.28
N PHE A 187 37.34 -16.95 -26.98
CA PHE A 187 36.19 -17.37 -27.81
C PHE A 187 34.85 -16.72 -27.43
N ALA A 188 34.75 -16.08 -26.26
CA ALA A 188 33.57 -15.30 -25.87
C ALA A 188 33.53 -13.88 -26.48
N PHE A 189 34.62 -13.45 -27.13
CA PHE A 189 34.73 -12.14 -27.77
C PHE A 189 34.22 -12.13 -29.22
N TRP A 190 34.03 -13.30 -29.84
CA TRP A 190 33.63 -13.47 -31.25
C TRP A 190 32.19 -14.03 -31.42
N ARG A 191 31.34 -13.93 -30.38
CA ARG A 191 29.92 -14.30 -30.47
C ARG A 191 29.05 -13.18 -29.90
#